data_AF-A0A954L7C5-F1
#
_entry.id   AF-A0A954L7C5-F1
#
_cell.length_a   1.000
_cell.length_b   1.000
_cell.length_c   1.000
_cell.angle_alpha   90.00
_cell.angle_beta   90.00
_cell.angle_gamma   90.00
#
_symmetry.space_group_name_H-M   'P 1'
#
loop_
_entity.id
_entity.type
_entity.pdbx_description
1 polymer ?
#
loop_
_entity_poly.entity_id
_entity_poly.type
_entity_poly.pdbx_seq_one_letter_code
_entity_poly.pdbx_strand_id
1 'polypeptide(L)'
;MQSLEILRRFQSGLKFLIQTGFRCHGLVILLALAGVVSADDGVTLSSGSGVTGKVTLGNDGKVTVETLSGTRTVTRTYPKSRLKTYTIDGVTYDAKSDKVITTPTTTTTVQPAFRSQKEVVALIGSVGSSPPDWFSDVPLSVPRTLDLSWPHPPKGPWDSSKNIGQYIWDRVNPNPSRWREGIILLHHVLQTNTSPEVRQRAMRSLGSMYHNLHQDYPRSAYWFLQSGLEKDLQQNPQAAIQLADCYFHMGSREMALDLVNHMRAKPYSTIKLLGDLGETDQALKLASQFSRTGEASTAFLYAGDVCRVANRLSEAEDYYRQASAAATQAKDADKPHRKREKSRAEASLAVVRLYSVAPANVKTGTYTAASPGYEADVKVEVVVANGKMTSLRVTEHREKQFYASVTETPARILARQSIVGIDATTGATITSEAIINATARALANGSNSSSEAEILK
;
A
#
# COMPACT_ATOMS: atom_id res chain seq x y z
N MET A 1 -42.46 -15.47 -20.30
CA MET A 1 -43.02 -14.36 -21.11
C MET A 1 -42.54 -12.96 -20.68
N GLN A 2 -41.37 -12.82 -20.04
CA GLN A 2 -40.71 -11.52 -19.80
C GLN A 2 -39.28 -11.43 -20.40
N SER A 3 -38.82 -12.48 -21.06
CA SER A 3 -37.46 -12.58 -21.61
C SER A 3 -37.38 -12.29 -23.12
N LEU A 4 -38.52 -12.07 -23.79
CA LEU A 4 -38.61 -11.77 -25.24
C LEU A 4 -38.89 -10.29 -25.54
N GLU A 5 -39.15 -9.46 -24.53
CA GLU A 5 -39.44 -8.02 -24.69
C GLU A 5 -38.19 -7.12 -24.56
N ILE A 6 -37.12 -7.63 -23.95
CA ILE A 6 -35.84 -6.92 -23.79
C ILE A 6 -35.02 -6.99 -25.10
N LEU A 7 -35.13 -8.08 -25.87
CA LEU A 7 -34.46 -8.22 -27.16
C LEU A 7 -35.07 -7.34 -28.28
N ARG A 8 -36.37 -7.00 -28.18
CA ARG A 8 -37.04 -6.12 -29.14
C ARG A 8 -36.71 -4.63 -28.94
N ARG A 9 -36.35 -4.20 -27.72
CA ARG A 9 -35.94 -2.81 -27.44
C ARG A 9 -34.49 -2.50 -27.84
N PHE A 10 -33.63 -3.52 -27.98
CA PHE A 10 -32.26 -3.35 -28.48
C PHE A 10 -32.19 -3.19 -30.01
N GLN A 11 -33.11 -3.78 -30.77
CA GLN A 11 -33.12 -3.67 -32.24
C GLN A 11 -33.78 -2.39 -32.79
N SER A 12 -34.53 -1.63 -31.97
CA SER A 12 -35.14 -0.36 -32.36
C SER A 12 -34.23 0.87 -32.15
N GLY A 13 -33.22 0.78 -31.27
CA GLY A 13 -32.26 1.87 -31.05
C GLY A 13 -31.17 1.97 -32.13
N LEU A 14 -30.88 0.88 -32.83
CA LEU A 14 -29.81 0.81 -33.84
C LEU A 14 -30.26 1.30 -35.24
N LYS A 15 -31.55 1.58 -35.44
CA LYS A 15 -32.09 2.13 -36.69
C LYS A 15 -32.21 3.65 -36.74
N PHE A 16 -31.84 4.36 -35.66
CA PHE A 16 -31.84 5.84 -35.65
C PHE A 16 -30.47 6.47 -35.97
N LEU A 17 -29.43 5.66 -36.24
CA LEU A 17 -28.08 6.15 -36.57
C LEU A 17 -27.65 5.90 -38.03
N ILE A 18 -28.60 5.58 -38.92
CA ILE A 18 -28.36 5.41 -40.36
C ILE A 18 -29.25 6.39 -41.14
N GLN A 19 -29.14 7.68 -40.83
CA GLN A 19 -29.71 8.72 -41.69
C GLN A 19 -29.13 10.12 -41.43
N THR A 20 -27.81 10.24 -41.25
CA THR A 20 -27.12 11.52 -41.43
C THR A 20 -25.75 11.23 -42.03
N GLY A 21 -25.58 11.60 -43.30
CA GLY A 21 -24.35 11.38 -44.05
C GLY A 21 -23.19 12.16 -43.43
N PHE A 22 -22.15 11.43 -43.02
CA PHE A 22 -20.81 11.97 -42.85
C PHE A 22 -19.81 11.06 -43.57
N ARG A 23 -18.98 11.70 -44.37
CA ARG A 23 -18.06 11.10 -45.34
C ARG A 23 -17.02 10.19 -44.66
N CYS A 24 -16.85 8.99 -45.21
CA CYS A 24 -15.73 8.09 -44.93
C CYS A 24 -14.38 8.80 -45.00
N HIS A 25 -13.62 8.76 -43.91
CA HIS A 25 -12.16 8.76 -43.94
C HIS A 25 -11.70 7.48 -43.24
N GLY A 26 -10.80 6.74 -43.89
CA GLY A 26 -10.32 5.44 -43.44
C GLY A 26 -9.74 5.52 -42.03
N LEU A 27 -10.27 4.68 -41.13
CA LEU A 27 -9.73 4.50 -39.80
C LEU A 27 -8.55 3.52 -39.89
N VAL A 28 -7.33 4.06 -39.99
CA VAL A 28 -6.11 3.30 -39.70
C VAL A 28 -6.13 3.00 -38.20
N ILE A 29 -6.33 1.75 -37.84
CA ILE A 29 -6.20 1.27 -36.46
C ILE A 29 -4.70 1.29 -36.12
N LEU A 30 -4.25 2.37 -35.49
CA LEU A 30 -2.96 2.40 -34.83
C LEU A 30 -3.08 1.63 -33.52
N LEU A 31 -2.56 0.40 -33.52
CA LEU A 31 -2.23 -0.32 -32.29
C LEU A 31 -1.20 0.49 -31.51
N ALA A 32 -1.64 1.22 -30.49
CA ALA A 32 -0.75 1.81 -29.51
C ALA A 32 -0.25 0.68 -28.58
N LEU A 33 0.95 0.17 -28.85
CA LEU A 33 1.74 -0.57 -27.88
C LEU A 33 2.01 0.36 -26.69
N ALA A 34 1.27 0.19 -25.60
CA ALA A 34 1.56 0.81 -24.32
C ALA A 34 2.82 0.17 -23.73
N GLY A 35 3.99 0.71 -24.10
CA GLY A 35 5.25 0.42 -23.41
C GLY A 35 5.16 0.85 -21.94
N VAL A 36 5.72 0.03 -21.06
CA VAL A 36 5.82 0.30 -19.63
C VAL A 36 6.73 1.51 -19.43
N VAL A 37 6.24 2.57 -18.78
CA VAL A 37 7.04 3.73 -18.41
C VAL A 37 7.88 3.35 -17.19
N SER A 38 9.21 3.37 -17.32
CA SER A 38 10.11 3.29 -16.17
C SER A 38 10.08 4.61 -15.40
N ALA A 39 10.14 4.58 -14.07
CA ALA A 39 10.12 5.78 -13.22
C ALA A 39 11.33 6.72 -13.44
N ASP A 40 12.32 6.27 -14.22
CA ASP A 40 13.56 7.00 -14.52
C ASP A 40 13.54 7.77 -15.86
N ASP A 41 12.49 7.63 -16.68
CA ASP A 41 12.40 8.33 -17.98
C ASP A 41 12.01 9.81 -17.79
N GLY A 42 12.71 10.70 -18.50
CA GLY A 42 12.48 12.13 -18.38
C GLY A 42 13.55 12.98 -19.07
N VAL A 43 13.48 14.30 -18.88
CA VAL A 43 14.47 15.24 -19.39
C VAL A 43 14.94 16.17 -18.29
N THR A 44 16.22 16.56 -18.34
CA THR A 44 16.76 17.65 -17.52
C THR A 44 17.01 18.85 -18.42
N LEU A 45 16.39 19.98 -18.11
CA LEU A 45 16.59 21.23 -18.82
C LEU A 45 17.99 21.80 -18.53
N SER A 46 18.51 22.62 -19.43
CA SER A 46 19.81 23.32 -19.21
C SER A 46 19.79 24.23 -17.97
N SER A 47 18.60 24.62 -17.49
CA SER A 47 18.39 25.36 -16.23
C SER A 47 18.52 24.49 -14.97
N GLY A 48 18.65 23.17 -15.11
CA GLY A 48 18.73 22.21 -13.99
C GLY A 48 17.38 21.63 -13.53
N SER A 49 16.25 22.11 -14.04
CA SER A 49 14.92 21.57 -13.73
C SER A 49 14.64 20.28 -14.49
N GLY A 50 14.03 19.28 -13.84
CA GLY A 50 13.68 17.98 -14.44
C GLY A 50 12.19 17.85 -14.76
N VAL A 51 11.87 17.09 -15.80
CA VAL A 51 10.51 16.67 -16.15
C VAL A 51 10.49 15.17 -16.39
N THR A 52 9.78 14.44 -15.53
CA THR A 52 9.67 12.97 -15.57
C THR A 52 8.43 12.55 -16.36
N GLY A 53 8.59 11.56 -17.22
CA GLY A 53 7.52 11.01 -18.07
C GLY A 53 8.08 10.27 -19.27
N LYS A 54 7.21 9.62 -20.04
CA LYS A 54 7.64 8.82 -21.19
C LYS A 54 8.31 9.72 -22.23
N VAL A 55 9.55 9.39 -22.59
CA VAL A 55 10.33 10.18 -23.53
C VAL A 55 10.30 9.56 -24.92
N THR A 56 10.09 10.38 -25.95
CA THR A 56 10.19 10.00 -27.36
C THR A 56 11.07 10.98 -28.12
N LEU A 57 11.98 10.44 -28.94
CA LEU A 57 12.82 11.23 -29.84
C LEU A 57 12.09 11.48 -31.16
N GLY A 58 11.96 12.75 -31.53
CA GLY A 58 11.60 13.14 -32.88
C GLY A 58 12.82 13.15 -33.79
N ASN A 59 12.63 12.84 -35.08
CA ASN A 59 13.69 12.93 -36.10
C ASN A 59 14.13 14.38 -36.39
N ASP A 60 13.52 15.38 -35.73
CA ASP A 60 13.73 16.81 -35.91
C ASP A 60 14.61 17.45 -34.82
N GLY A 61 15.33 16.66 -34.04
CA GLY A 61 16.19 17.16 -32.95
C GLY A 61 15.40 17.67 -31.74
N LYS A 62 14.14 17.25 -31.60
CA LYS A 62 13.29 17.51 -30.43
C LYS A 62 13.05 16.25 -29.62
N VAL A 63 12.84 16.44 -28.34
CA VAL A 63 12.51 15.40 -27.37
C VAL A 63 11.14 15.71 -26.80
N THR A 64 10.23 14.75 -26.90
CA THR A 64 8.86 14.86 -26.38
C THR A 64 8.73 14.06 -25.10
N VAL A 65 8.17 14.68 -24.06
CA VAL A 65 7.90 14.05 -22.77
C VAL A 65 6.41 14.04 -22.54
N GLU A 66 5.87 12.85 -22.31
CA GLU A 66 4.47 12.61 -21.98
C GLU A 66 4.35 12.38 -20.46
N THR A 67 3.67 13.30 -19.77
CA THR A 67 3.50 13.27 -18.31
C THR A 67 2.03 13.19 -17.93
N LEU A 68 1.70 12.48 -16.86
CA LEU A 68 0.35 12.50 -16.30
C LEU A 68 0.17 13.74 -15.43
N SER A 69 -0.91 14.48 -15.67
CA SER A 69 -1.38 15.57 -14.80
C SER A 69 -2.83 15.26 -14.40
N GLY A 70 -3.00 14.70 -13.20
CA GLY A 70 -4.27 14.11 -12.78
C GLY A 70 -4.63 12.90 -13.65
N THR A 71 -5.83 12.91 -14.25
CA THR A 71 -6.30 11.85 -15.17
C THR A 71 -5.99 12.13 -16.65
N ARG A 72 -5.29 13.24 -16.94
CA ARG A 72 -5.01 13.67 -18.32
C ARG A 72 -3.53 13.50 -18.64
N THR A 73 -3.28 12.97 -19.83
CA THR A 73 -1.96 13.00 -20.45
C THR A 73 -1.65 14.40 -20.94
N VAL A 74 -0.49 14.92 -20.56
CA VAL A 74 0.06 16.20 -21.04
C VAL A 74 1.37 15.93 -21.76
N THR A 75 1.46 16.38 -23.00
CA THR A 75 2.66 16.23 -23.83
C THR A 75 3.42 17.55 -23.89
N ARG A 76 4.73 17.51 -23.66
CA ARG A 76 5.62 18.67 -23.76
C ARG A 76 6.80 18.33 -24.66
N THR A 77 7.04 19.15 -25.67
CA THR A 77 8.15 18.98 -26.61
C THR A 77 9.22 20.03 -26.38
N TYR A 78 10.47 19.59 -26.24
CA TYR A 78 11.63 20.45 -26.01
C TYR A 78 12.64 20.29 -27.14
N PRO A 79 13.24 21.37 -27.67
CA PRO A 79 14.40 21.25 -28.54
C PRO A 79 15.60 20.73 -27.72
N LYS A 80 16.42 19.84 -28.29
CA LYS A 80 17.62 19.29 -27.62
C LYS A 80 18.57 20.38 -27.10
N SER A 81 18.63 21.53 -27.76
CA SER A 81 19.42 22.69 -27.33
C SER A 81 19.02 23.28 -25.97
N ARG A 82 17.80 23.02 -25.50
CA ARG A 82 17.30 23.44 -24.16
C ARG A 82 17.47 22.36 -23.09
N LEU A 83 18.01 21.22 -23.46
CA LEU A 83 18.20 20.09 -22.57
C LEU A 83 19.67 19.98 -22.18
N LYS A 84 19.90 19.50 -20.97
CA LYS A 84 21.19 18.99 -20.52
C LYS A 84 21.25 17.49 -20.82
N THR A 85 20.22 16.74 -20.43
CA THR A 85 20.13 15.29 -20.63
C THR A 85 18.69 14.86 -20.95
N TYR A 86 18.55 13.68 -21.54
CA TYR A 86 17.27 12.97 -21.67
C TYR A 86 17.46 11.49 -21.39
N THR A 87 16.43 10.83 -20.84
CA THR A 87 16.46 9.41 -20.44
C THR A 87 15.34 8.65 -21.14
N ILE A 88 15.67 7.56 -21.83
CA ILE A 88 14.74 6.68 -22.53
C ILE A 88 15.04 5.25 -22.11
N ASP A 89 14.03 4.52 -21.64
CA ASP A 89 14.15 3.14 -21.17
C ASP A 89 15.29 3.00 -20.12
N GLY A 90 15.43 4.00 -19.25
CA GLY A 90 16.49 4.05 -18.22
C GLY A 90 17.91 4.37 -18.72
N VAL A 91 18.11 4.65 -20.01
CA VAL A 91 19.41 5.07 -20.56
C VAL A 91 19.47 6.58 -20.65
N THR A 92 20.45 7.21 -19.97
CA THR A 92 20.62 8.67 -19.99
C THR A 92 21.59 9.09 -21.07
N TYR A 93 21.20 10.08 -21.89
CA TYR A 93 21.97 10.65 -22.98
C TYR A 93 22.31 12.11 -22.72
N ASP A 94 23.50 12.54 -23.16
CA ASP A 94 23.84 13.96 -23.28
C ASP A 94 23.05 14.56 -24.45
N ALA A 95 22.28 15.61 -24.20
CA ALA A 95 21.36 16.13 -25.20
C ALA A 95 22.04 16.85 -26.38
N LYS A 96 23.33 17.21 -26.26
CA LYS A 96 24.08 17.91 -27.32
C LYS A 96 24.83 16.94 -28.23
N SER A 97 25.33 15.85 -27.67
CA SER A 97 26.19 14.89 -28.36
C SER A 97 25.54 13.54 -28.64
N ASP A 98 24.34 13.30 -28.08
CA ASP A 98 23.63 12.02 -28.10
C ASP A 98 24.48 10.84 -27.60
N LYS A 99 25.54 11.13 -26.86
CA LYS A 99 26.38 10.13 -26.22
C LYS A 99 25.71 9.64 -24.96
N VAL A 100 25.76 8.32 -24.77
CA VAL A 100 25.31 7.67 -23.54
C VAL A 100 26.17 8.18 -22.39
N ILE A 101 25.51 8.75 -21.37
CA ILE A 101 26.12 9.14 -20.10
C ILE A 101 26.06 7.96 -19.12
N THR A 102 24.96 7.21 -19.11
CA THR A 102 24.74 6.06 -18.22
C THR A 102 23.92 4.97 -18.91
N THR A 103 24.37 3.72 -18.85
CA THR A 103 23.67 2.50 -19.34
C THR A 103 22.69 2.00 -18.26
N PRO A 104 21.63 1.23 -18.58
CA PRO A 104 20.69 0.78 -17.56
C PRO A 104 21.44 -0.16 -16.63
N THR A 105 21.56 0.25 -15.37
CA THR A 105 22.14 -0.57 -14.33
C THR A 105 21.30 -1.85 -14.23
N THR A 106 21.90 -3.00 -14.55
CA THR A 106 21.37 -4.33 -14.18
C THR A 106 20.90 -4.24 -12.74
N THR A 107 19.59 -4.37 -12.55
CA THR A 107 18.84 -4.37 -11.28
C THR A 107 19.72 -4.26 -10.05
N THR A 108 20.30 -3.07 -9.84
CA THR A 108 20.82 -2.71 -8.54
C THR A 108 19.58 -2.16 -7.90
N THR A 109 19.01 -2.95 -6.99
CA THR A 109 18.13 -2.45 -5.94
C THR A 109 18.45 -0.98 -5.71
N VAL A 110 17.52 -0.07 -6.06
CA VAL A 110 17.51 1.25 -5.45
C VAL A 110 17.28 0.94 -3.99
N GLN A 111 18.37 0.70 -3.27
CA GLN A 111 18.39 0.81 -1.84
C GLN A 111 17.88 2.23 -1.62
N PRO A 112 16.78 2.43 -0.86
CA PRO A 112 16.27 3.76 -0.60
C PRO A 112 17.46 4.61 -0.18
N ALA A 113 17.67 5.75 -0.82
CA ALA A 113 18.75 6.65 -0.41
C ALA A 113 18.61 6.87 1.10
N PHE A 114 19.57 6.33 1.86
CA PHE A 114 19.49 6.35 3.31
C PHE A 114 19.57 7.81 3.72
N ARG A 115 18.50 8.33 4.32
CA ARG A 115 18.48 9.70 4.84
C ARG A 115 19.12 9.69 6.21
N SER A 116 20.05 10.62 6.42
CA SER A 116 20.58 10.92 7.74
C SER A 116 19.47 11.40 8.68
N GLN A 117 19.70 11.31 9.98
CA GLN A 117 18.77 11.85 10.98
C GLN A 117 18.44 13.32 10.72
N LYS A 118 19.43 14.13 10.34
CA LYS A 118 19.25 15.56 10.05
C LYS A 118 18.30 15.78 8.86
N GLU A 119 18.41 14.99 7.80
CA GLU A 119 17.55 15.10 6.62
C GLU A 119 16.12 14.68 6.93
N VAL A 120 15.93 13.61 7.71
CA VAL A 120 14.58 13.19 8.14
C VAL A 120 13.94 14.25 9.03
N VAL A 121 14.66 14.81 10.00
CA VAL A 121 14.14 15.90 10.86
C VAL A 121 13.78 17.13 10.02
N ALA A 122 14.60 17.49 9.03
CA ALA A 122 14.29 18.60 8.13
C ALA A 122 13.05 18.33 7.26
N LEU A 123 12.87 17.09 6.78
CA LEU A 123 11.69 16.66 6.02
C LEU A 123 10.42 16.74 6.88
N ILE A 124 10.48 16.23 8.11
CA ILE A 124 9.36 16.31 9.06
C ILE A 124 9.01 17.77 9.35
N GLY A 125 10.01 18.63 9.57
CA GLY A 125 9.78 20.05 9.84
C GLY A 125 9.14 20.78 8.66
N SER A 126 9.63 20.56 7.44
CA SER A 126 9.15 21.26 6.24
C SER A 126 7.78 20.79 5.76
N VAL A 127 7.58 19.46 5.65
CA VAL A 127 6.33 18.88 5.14
C VAL A 127 5.29 18.77 6.26
N GLY A 128 5.73 18.34 7.44
CA GLY A 128 4.84 18.01 8.56
C GLY A 128 4.09 19.19 9.15
N SER A 129 4.74 20.36 9.20
CA SER A 129 4.16 21.60 9.72
C SER A 129 3.15 22.26 8.79
N SER A 130 3.08 21.82 7.53
CA SER A 130 2.21 22.41 6.51
C SER A 130 0.97 21.55 6.30
N PRO A 131 -0.23 22.16 6.20
CA PRO A 131 -1.43 21.42 5.83
C PRO A 131 -1.26 20.81 4.42
N PRO A 132 -1.90 19.66 4.13
CA PRO A 132 -1.95 19.12 2.78
C PRO A 132 -2.61 20.09 1.79
N ASP A 133 -2.27 20.02 0.51
CA ASP A 133 -2.77 20.93 -0.53
C ASP A 133 -4.31 20.94 -0.66
N TRP A 134 -4.96 19.83 -0.32
CA TRP A 134 -6.42 19.70 -0.36
C TRP A 134 -7.13 20.25 0.88
N PHE A 135 -6.41 20.67 1.92
CA PHE A 135 -6.96 20.93 3.25
C PHE A 135 -8.02 22.04 3.25
N SER A 136 -7.81 23.11 2.48
CA SER A 136 -8.78 24.22 2.36
C SER A 136 -10.06 23.85 1.62
N ASP A 137 -10.03 22.78 0.82
CA ASP A 137 -11.11 22.43 -0.09
C ASP A 137 -12.13 21.48 0.56
N VAL A 138 -11.82 20.96 1.75
CA VAL A 138 -12.64 19.99 2.46
C VAL A 138 -13.33 20.66 3.64
N PRO A 139 -14.65 20.87 3.60
CA PRO A 139 -15.38 21.49 4.70
C PRO A 139 -15.46 20.53 5.90
N LEU A 140 -15.59 21.09 7.11
CA LEU A 140 -15.93 20.31 8.29
C LEU A 140 -17.36 19.78 8.18
N SER A 141 -17.50 18.48 7.95
CA SER A 141 -18.78 17.79 7.83
C SER A 141 -18.90 16.71 8.92
N VAL A 142 -19.52 17.08 10.05
CA VAL A 142 -19.73 16.18 11.19
C VAL A 142 -21.15 16.30 11.76
N PRO A 143 -21.69 15.27 12.42
CA PRO A 143 -22.98 15.35 13.09
C PRO A 143 -23.02 16.49 14.11
N ARG A 144 -24.11 17.27 14.15
CA ARG A 144 -24.30 18.34 15.15
C ARG A 144 -24.28 17.84 16.59
N THR A 145 -24.57 16.56 16.80
CA THR A 145 -24.58 15.88 18.09
C THR A 145 -23.20 15.46 18.58
N LEU A 146 -22.16 15.63 17.76
CA LEU A 146 -20.81 15.19 18.10
C LEU A 146 -20.21 16.11 19.17
N ASP A 147 -19.86 15.55 20.32
CA ASP A 147 -19.27 16.29 21.44
C ASP A 147 -17.80 16.61 21.14
N LEU A 148 -17.55 17.85 20.68
CA LEU A 148 -16.22 18.35 20.34
C LEU A 148 -15.33 18.63 21.56
N SER A 149 -15.87 18.56 22.79
CA SER A 149 -15.03 18.55 24.00
C SER A 149 -14.24 17.24 24.14
N TRP A 150 -14.65 16.20 23.41
CA TRP A 150 -14.04 14.89 23.32
C TRP A 150 -13.72 14.23 24.67
N PRO A 151 -14.75 13.95 25.50
CA PRO A 151 -14.54 13.31 26.80
C PRO A 151 -13.92 11.92 26.65
N HIS A 152 -13.02 11.59 27.58
CA HIS A 152 -12.42 10.26 27.75
C HIS A 152 -12.49 9.84 29.23
N PRO A 153 -13.09 8.69 29.57
CA PRO A 153 -13.79 7.78 28.67
C PRO A 153 -15.06 8.41 28.04
N PRO A 154 -15.59 7.86 26.93
CA PRO A 154 -16.85 8.31 26.36
C PRO A 154 -18.01 8.23 27.36
N LYS A 155 -18.97 9.15 27.27
CA LYS A 155 -20.18 9.15 28.12
C LYS A 155 -21.24 8.23 27.53
N GLY A 156 -21.68 7.23 28.30
CA GLY A 156 -22.78 6.33 27.92
C GLY A 156 -22.35 5.19 26.97
N PRO A 157 -23.33 4.50 26.36
CA PRO A 157 -23.06 3.41 25.42
C PRO A 157 -22.36 3.91 24.14
N TRP A 158 -21.83 2.99 23.35
CA TRP A 158 -21.20 3.30 22.06
C TRP A 158 -22.18 4.04 21.14
N ASP A 159 -21.85 5.26 20.75
CA ASP A 159 -22.63 6.15 19.89
C ASP A 159 -21.69 7.03 19.05
N SER A 160 -21.43 6.57 17.82
CA SER A 160 -20.56 7.27 16.87
C SER A 160 -21.14 8.62 16.38
N SER A 161 -22.33 9.02 16.80
CA SER A 161 -22.85 10.37 16.58
C SER A 161 -22.47 11.37 17.68
N LYS A 162 -21.91 10.90 18.80
CA LYS A 162 -21.67 11.71 20.00
C LYS A 162 -20.21 11.77 20.45
N ASN A 163 -19.38 10.77 20.17
CA ASN A 163 -17.97 10.77 20.56
C ASN A 163 -17.04 10.78 19.34
N ILE A 164 -16.04 11.65 19.33
CA ILE A 164 -15.08 11.79 18.21
C ILE A 164 -14.32 10.49 17.94
N GLY A 165 -13.86 9.76 18.96
CA GLY A 165 -13.13 8.51 18.77
C GLY A 165 -13.98 7.43 18.11
N GLN A 166 -15.24 7.30 18.58
CA GLN A 166 -16.21 6.35 18.03
C GLN A 166 -16.67 6.76 16.62
N TYR A 167 -16.81 8.06 16.36
CA TYR A 167 -17.10 8.61 15.04
C TYR A 167 -15.99 8.30 14.03
N ILE A 168 -14.73 8.53 14.42
CA ILE A 168 -13.58 8.19 13.58
C ILE A 168 -13.58 6.69 13.28
N TRP A 169 -13.77 5.87 14.32
CA TRP A 169 -13.75 4.41 14.20
C TRP A 169 -14.84 3.87 13.25
N ASP A 170 -16.11 4.23 13.47
CA ASP A 170 -17.25 3.68 12.73
C ASP A 170 -17.48 4.35 11.37
N ARG A 171 -17.13 5.63 11.25
CA ARG A 171 -17.59 6.45 10.12
C ARG A 171 -16.47 7.07 9.29
N VAL A 172 -15.25 7.21 9.81
CA VAL A 172 -14.11 7.74 9.03
C VAL A 172 -13.26 6.59 8.53
N ASN A 173 -12.69 5.78 9.44
CA ASN A 173 -11.77 4.71 9.11
C ASN A 173 -12.28 3.78 7.99
N PRO A 174 -13.54 3.30 7.99
CA PRO A 174 -14.05 2.42 6.95
C PRO A 174 -14.47 3.12 5.66
N ASN A 175 -14.31 4.46 5.53
CA ASN A 175 -14.80 5.20 4.37
C ASN A 175 -13.69 6.10 3.78
N PRO A 176 -13.00 5.67 2.69
CA PRO A 176 -11.94 6.45 2.04
C PRO A 176 -12.33 7.88 1.66
N SER A 177 -13.58 8.09 1.22
CA SER A 177 -14.11 9.42 0.90
C SER A 177 -14.15 10.36 2.10
N ARG A 178 -14.08 9.83 3.32
CA ARG A 178 -14.21 10.58 4.58
C ARG A 178 -12.90 10.71 5.35
N TRP A 179 -11.81 10.10 4.88
CA TRP A 179 -10.50 10.20 5.54
C TRP A 179 -10.05 11.65 5.69
N ARG A 180 -10.20 12.45 4.63
CA ARG A 180 -9.93 13.90 4.66
C ARG A 180 -10.82 14.62 5.68
N GLU A 181 -12.13 14.31 5.74
CA GLU A 181 -13.04 14.92 6.72
C GLU A 181 -12.61 14.65 8.17
N GLY A 182 -12.11 13.44 8.46
CA GLY A 182 -11.63 13.09 9.79
C GLY A 182 -10.35 13.86 10.18
N ILE A 183 -9.45 14.10 9.23
CA ILE A 183 -8.29 15.00 9.43
C ILE A 183 -8.77 16.41 9.75
N ILE A 184 -9.71 16.96 8.96
CA ILE A 184 -10.28 18.30 9.19
C ILE A 184 -10.92 18.40 10.59
N LEU A 185 -11.68 17.38 11.01
CA LEU A 185 -12.25 17.31 12.36
C LEU A 185 -11.19 17.41 13.46
N LEU A 186 -10.11 16.62 13.39
CA LEU A 186 -9.08 16.66 14.43
C LEU A 186 -8.31 17.98 14.45
N HIS A 187 -8.06 18.59 13.30
CA HIS A 187 -7.51 19.95 13.25
C HIS A 187 -8.46 20.97 13.86
N HIS A 188 -9.77 20.86 13.61
CA HIS A 188 -10.77 21.73 14.25
C HIS A 188 -10.78 21.56 15.78
N VAL A 189 -10.71 20.32 16.29
CA VAL A 189 -10.56 20.04 17.72
C VAL A 189 -9.29 20.68 18.27
N LEU A 190 -8.17 20.59 17.56
CA LEU A 190 -6.92 21.27 17.94
C LEU A 190 -7.01 22.79 17.91
N GLN A 191 -7.88 23.39 17.11
CA GLN A 191 -8.04 24.85 17.06
C GLN A 191 -8.98 25.35 18.16
N THR A 192 -10.00 24.56 18.51
CA THR A 192 -11.11 25.00 19.37
C THR A 192 -10.98 24.52 20.82
N ASN A 193 -10.18 23.49 21.09
CA ASN A 193 -10.03 22.92 22.42
C ASN A 193 -8.70 23.34 23.07
N THR A 194 -8.77 23.83 24.30
CA THR A 194 -7.62 24.30 25.08
C THR A 194 -7.08 23.25 26.05
N SER A 195 -7.80 22.15 26.29
CA SER A 195 -7.36 21.09 27.21
C SER A 195 -6.07 20.43 26.70
N PRO A 196 -4.96 20.46 27.47
CA PRO A 196 -3.69 19.85 27.06
C PRO A 196 -3.84 18.36 26.72
N GLU A 197 -4.64 17.62 27.49
CA GLU A 197 -4.88 16.19 27.27
C GLU A 197 -5.62 15.93 25.96
N VAL A 198 -6.71 16.67 25.69
CA VAL A 198 -7.49 16.51 24.46
C VAL A 198 -6.65 16.88 23.24
N ARG A 199 -5.89 17.96 23.35
CA ARG A 199 -4.97 18.39 22.28
C ARG A 199 -3.90 17.33 22.01
N GLN A 200 -3.27 16.79 23.05
CA GLN A 200 -2.28 15.72 22.91
C GLN A 200 -2.87 14.48 22.22
N ARG A 201 -4.06 14.06 22.64
CA ARG A 201 -4.79 12.95 22.03
C ARG A 201 -5.13 13.24 20.57
N ALA A 202 -5.59 14.44 20.23
CA ALA A 202 -5.86 14.84 18.86
C ALA A 202 -4.61 14.82 17.97
N MET A 203 -3.47 15.30 18.45
CA MET A 203 -2.19 15.20 17.73
C MET A 203 -1.78 13.73 17.52
N ARG A 204 -1.90 12.88 18.55
CA ARG A 204 -1.59 11.45 18.41
C ARG A 204 -2.51 10.76 17.41
N SER A 205 -3.80 11.09 17.42
CA SER A 205 -4.76 10.59 16.44
C SER A 205 -4.49 11.10 15.02
N LEU A 206 -4.06 12.36 14.84
CA LEU A 206 -3.60 12.86 13.54
C LEU A 206 -2.39 12.07 13.05
N GLY A 207 -1.40 11.82 13.91
CA GLY A 207 -0.25 10.98 13.58
C GLY A 207 -0.69 9.61 13.04
N SER A 208 -1.52 8.90 13.80
CA SER A 208 -2.03 7.60 13.37
C SER A 208 -2.87 7.68 12.09
N MET A 209 -3.68 8.72 11.87
CA MET A 209 -4.49 8.85 10.66
C MET A 209 -3.65 9.16 9.42
N TYR A 210 -2.66 10.06 9.52
CA TYR A 210 -1.74 10.32 8.42
C TYR A 210 -0.92 9.07 8.07
N HIS A 211 -0.49 8.30 9.07
CA HIS A 211 0.18 7.01 8.87
C HIS A 211 -0.71 6.01 8.12
N ASN A 212 -1.88 5.75 8.69
CA ASN A 212 -2.71 4.61 8.35
C ASN A 212 -3.58 4.81 7.11
N LEU A 213 -4.10 6.04 6.95
CA LEU A 213 -5.10 6.35 5.93
C LEU A 213 -4.46 7.07 4.73
N HIS A 214 -3.45 7.90 4.99
CA HIS A 214 -2.84 8.73 3.95
C HIS A 214 -1.42 8.30 3.57
N GLN A 215 -0.76 7.43 4.36
CA GLN A 215 0.66 7.09 4.21
C GLN A 215 1.57 8.32 4.09
N ASP A 216 1.20 9.38 4.79
CA ASP A 216 1.91 10.65 4.82
C ASP A 216 2.90 10.64 5.98
N TYR A 217 3.97 9.88 5.81
CA TYR A 217 4.94 9.61 6.88
C TYR A 217 5.58 10.87 7.50
N PRO A 218 5.93 11.92 6.74
CA PRO A 218 6.43 13.16 7.33
C PRO A 218 5.41 13.87 8.23
N ARG A 219 4.15 14.03 7.79
CA ARG A 219 3.09 14.64 8.63
C ARG A 219 2.69 13.75 9.79
N SER A 220 2.66 12.44 9.59
CA SER A 220 2.45 11.47 10.65
C SER A 220 3.49 11.63 11.78
N ALA A 221 4.78 11.58 11.43
CA ALA A 221 5.86 11.75 12.38
C ALA A 221 5.80 13.12 13.07
N TYR A 222 5.52 14.19 12.31
CA TYR A 222 5.34 15.53 12.88
C TYR A 222 4.28 15.54 14.00
N TRP A 223 3.09 15.01 13.74
CA TRP A 223 2.01 15.00 14.73
C TRP A 223 2.29 14.10 15.93
N PHE A 224 2.99 12.97 15.74
CA PHE A 224 3.47 12.17 16.86
C PHE A 224 4.46 12.93 17.74
N LEU A 225 5.42 13.63 17.15
CA LEU A 225 6.40 14.46 17.87
C LEU A 225 5.73 15.63 18.59
N GLN A 226 4.79 16.34 17.93
CA GLN A 226 4.02 17.41 18.56
C GLN A 226 3.19 16.92 19.75
N SER A 227 2.73 15.66 19.73
CA SER A 227 2.04 15.04 20.88
C SER A 227 2.96 14.76 22.08
N GLY A 228 4.28 14.97 21.97
CA GLY A 228 5.25 14.63 23.00
C GLY A 228 5.45 13.12 23.19
N LEU A 229 5.16 12.32 22.16
CA LEU A 229 5.23 10.85 22.21
C LEU A 229 6.60 10.31 22.66
N GLU A 230 7.69 11.01 22.33
CA GLU A 230 9.06 10.62 22.69
C GLU A 230 9.28 10.51 24.20
N LYS A 231 8.49 11.22 25.00
CA LYS A 231 8.56 11.18 26.47
C LYS A 231 7.72 10.06 27.09
N ASP A 232 6.91 9.37 26.28
CA ASP A 232 5.83 8.48 26.74
C ASP A 232 5.71 7.21 25.88
N LEU A 233 6.85 6.75 25.35
CA LEU A 233 6.92 5.59 24.44
C LEU A 233 6.38 4.30 25.08
N GLN A 234 6.57 4.12 26.40
CA GLN A 234 6.15 2.89 27.10
C GLN A 234 4.65 2.81 27.29
N GLN A 235 3.98 3.94 27.43
CA GLN A 235 2.54 4.05 27.64
C GLN A 235 1.79 4.02 26.30
N ASN A 236 2.46 4.35 25.20
CA ASN A 236 1.88 4.37 23.86
C ASN A 236 2.71 3.56 22.85
N PRO A 237 2.97 2.26 23.12
CA PRO A 237 3.89 1.46 22.34
C PRO A 237 3.47 1.32 20.87
N GLN A 238 2.17 1.26 20.57
CA GLN A 238 1.71 1.18 19.19
C GLN A 238 2.01 2.46 18.39
N ALA A 239 1.80 3.64 18.99
CA ALA A 239 2.14 4.92 18.35
C ALA A 239 3.66 5.06 18.19
N ALA A 240 4.43 4.56 19.16
CA ALA A 240 5.90 4.53 19.09
C ALA A 240 6.39 3.71 17.89
N ILE A 241 5.80 2.53 17.65
CA ILE A 241 6.12 1.71 16.46
C ILE A 241 5.69 2.39 15.17
N GLN A 242 4.54 3.09 15.13
CA GLN A 242 4.15 3.88 13.95
C GLN A 242 5.13 5.03 13.68
N LEU A 243 5.68 5.67 14.71
CA LEU A 243 6.71 6.70 14.54
C LEU A 243 8.02 6.10 13.98
N ALA A 244 8.45 4.94 14.48
CA ALA A 244 9.61 4.24 13.91
C ALA A 244 9.37 3.80 12.46
N ASP A 245 8.16 3.33 12.14
CA ASP A 245 7.76 3.00 10.76
C ASP A 245 7.81 4.23 9.85
N CYS A 246 7.39 5.41 10.35
CA CYS A 246 7.57 6.66 9.62
C CYS A 246 9.04 6.95 9.30
N TYR A 247 9.95 6.75 10.26
CA TYR A 247 11.38 6.94 10.02
C TYR A 247 11.93 5.99 8.98
N PHE A 248 11.51 4.72 9.03
CA PHE A 248 11.87 3.72 8.02
C PHE A 248 11.40 4.13 6.62
N HIS A 249 10.14 4.51 6.46
CA HIS A 249 9.59 4.94 5.19
C HIS A 249 10.16 6.28 4.68
N MET A 250 10.66 7.13 5.57
CA MET A 250 11.46 8.31 5.21
C MET A 250 12.93 7.98 4.91
N GLY A 251 13.33 6.71 4.89
CA GLY A 251 14.66 6.26 4.51
C GLY A 251 15.70 6.26 5.63
N SER A 252 15.29 6.39 6.90
CA SER A 252 16.19 6.33 8.05
C SER A 252 15.96 5.07 8.87
N ARG A 253 16.66 4.01 8.45
CA ARG A 253 16.74 2.74 9.20
C ARG A 253 17.31 2.95 10.60
N GLU A 254 18.32 3.82 10.72
CA GLU A 254 19.00 4.13 11.97
C GLU A 254 18.04 4.70 13.01
N MET A 255 17.27 5.74 12.66
CA MET A 255 16.31 6.34 13.59
C MET A 255 15.19 5.36 13.98
N ALA A 256 14.74 4.53 13.04
CA ALA A 256 13.73 3.52 13.33
C ALA A 256 14.23 2.51 14.37
N LEU A 257 15.45 1.99 14.19
CA LEU A 257 16.06 1.06 15.14
C LEU A 257 16.38 1.72 16.47
N ASP A 258 16.88 2.96 16.47
CA ASP A 258 17.17 3.70 17.69
C ASP A 258 15.93 3.84 18.56
N LEU A 259 14.79 4.25 17.97
CA LEU A 259 13.53 4.33 18.70
C LEU A 259 13.10 2.97 19.26
N VAL A 260 13.14 1.91 18.45
CA VAL A 260 12.80 0.54 18.89
C VAL A 260 13.71 0.07 20.03
N ASN A 261 15.00 0.41 20.01
CA ASN A 261 15.96 0.04 21.05
C ASN A 261 15.69 0.76 22.37
N HIS A 262 15.22 2.00 22.33
CA HIS A 262 14.79 2.75 23.52
C HIS A 262 13.47 2.23 24.12
N MET A 263 12.73 1.36 23.41
CA MET A 263 11.52 0.74 23.95
C MET A 263 11.85 -0.45 24.86
N ARG A 264 11.50 -0.36 26.15
CA ARG A 264 11.64 -1.48 27.10
C ARG A 264 10.65 -2.60 26.81
N ALA A 265 9.37 -2.28 26.68
CA ALA A 265 8.34 -3.22 26.22
C ALA A 265 8.05 -2.98 24.73
N LYS A 266 8.18 -4.03 23.92
CA LYS A 266 7.95 -4.00 22.47
C LYS A 266 6.65 -4.78 22.17
N PRO A 267 5.64 -4.17 21.53
CA PRO A 267 4.43 -4.89 21.12
C PRO A 267 4.76 -5.89 20.00
N TYR A 268 3.89 -6.88 19.74
CA TYR A 268 4.10 -7.84 18.65
C TYR A 268 4.25 -7.17 17.28
N SER A 269 3.66 -5.98 17.08
CA SER A 269 3.78 -5.21 15.83
C SER A 269 5.22 -4.80 15.52
N THR A 270 6.12 -4.78 16.51
CA THR A 270 7.55 -4.59 16.30
C THR A 270 8.20 -5.70 15.47
N ILE A 271 7.65 -6.93 15.49
CA ILE A 271 8.16 -8.06 14.70
C ILE A 271 8.13 -7.71 13.21
N LYS A 272 7.02 -7.12 12.74
CA LYS A 272 6.88 -6.65 11.35
C LYS A 272 7.94 -5.60 11.00
N LEU A 273 8.03 -4.53 11.80
CA LEU A 273 8.96 -3.44 11.55
C LEU A 273 10.42 -3.94 11.53
N LEU A 274 10.79 -4.87 12.42
CA LEU A 274 12.12 -5.49 12.38
C LEU A 274 12.36 -6.27 11.08
N GLY A 275 11.36 -7.00 10.58
CA GLY A 275 11.42 -7.63 9.26
C GLY A 275 11.62 -6.64 8.13
N ASP A 276 10.87 -5.53 8.13
CA ASP A 276 10.96 -4.46 7.13
C ASP A 276 12.35 -3.78 7.15
N LEU A 277 12.95 -3.66 8.34
CA LEU A 277 14.32 -3.18 8.55
C LEU A 277 15.40 -4.21 8.18
N GLY A 278 15.02 -5.42 7.76
CA GLY A 278 15.91 -6.54 7.44
C GLY A 278 16.45 -7.29 8.65
N GLU A 279 16.01 -6.97 9.86
CA GLU A 279 16.43 -7.58 11.13
C GLU A 279 15.66 -8.88 11.42
N THR A 280 15.70 -9.80 10.46
CA THR A 280 14.92 -11.05 10.47
C THR A 280 15.15 -11.83 11.76
N ASP A 281 16.40 -12.11 12.15
CA ASP A 281 16.68 -12.90 13.35
C ASP A 281 16.24 -12.20 14.64
N GLN A 282 16.31 -10.86 14.69
CA GLN A 282 15.80 -10.10 15.84
C GLN A 282 14.27 -10.19 15.92
N ALA A 283 13.58 -10.12 14.78
CA ALA A 283 12.14 -10.28 14.69
C ALA A 283 11.70 -11.66 15.22
N LEU A 284 12.39 -12.73 14.81
CA LEU A 284 12.11 -14.10 15.25
C LEU A 284 12.40 -14.29 16.75
N LYS A 285 13.51 -13.73 17.24
CA LYS A 285 13.83 -13.71 18.66
C LYS A 285 12.73 -13.01 19.46
N LEU A 286 12.21 -11.87 18.98
CA LEU A 286 11.10 -11.18 19.63
C LEU A 286 9.82 -12.02 19.60
N ALA A 287 9.48 -12.63 18.46
CA ALA A 287 8.30 -13.50 18.35
C ALA A 287 8.29 -14.65 19.37
N SER A 288 9.45 -15.27 19.63
CA SER A 288 9.58 -16.33 20.62
C SER A 288 9.21 -15.91 22.05
N GLN A 289 9.37 -14.63 22.39
CA GLN A 289 9.02 -14.09 23.71
C GLN A 289 7.50 -14.07 23.94
N PHE A 290 6.72 -14.02 22.86
CA PHE A 290 5.25 -14.06 22.94
C PHE A 290 4.68 -15.48 23.05
N SER A 291 5.51 -16.53 22.93
CA SER A 291 5.07 -17.94 22.88
C SER A 291 4.17 -18.39 24.05
N ARG A 292 4.30 -17.76 25.22
CA ARG A 292 3.51 -18.06 26.43
C ARG A 292 2.45 -17.01 26.75
N THR A 293 2.23 -16.06 25.86
CA THR A 293 1.28 -14.94 26.04
C THR A 293 -0.01 -15.19 25.26
N GLY A 294 -1.03 -14.38 25.54
CA GLY A 294 -2.23 -14.34 24.71
C GLY A 294 -1.99 -13.84 23.28
N GLU A 295 -0.80 -13.40 22.91
CA GLU A 295 -0.50 -12.86 21.58
C GLU A 295 0.34 -13.84 20.72
N ALA A 296 0.56 -15.08 21.20
CA ALA A 296 1.42 -16.07 20.55
C ALA A 296 1.05 -16.33 19.08
N SER A 297 -0.25 -16.55 18.77
CA SER A 297 -0.71 -16.80 17.39
C SER A 297 -0.43 -15.60 16.48
N THR A 298 -0.70 -14.39 16.94
CA THR A 298 -0.44 -13.16 16.19
C THR A 298 1.06 -12.96 15.97
N ALA A 299 1.89 -13.14 17.01
CA ALA A 299 3.34 -12.99 16.92
C ALA A 299 3.97 -14.01 15.96
N PHE A 300 3.53 -15.27 16.01
CA PHE A 300 4.01 -16.30 15.07
C PHE A 300 3.54 -16.07 13.64
N LEU A 301 2.34 -15.53 13.43
CA LEU A 301 1.91 -15.07 12.11
C LEU A 301 2.88 -14.04 11.53
N TYR A 302 3.22 -13.00 12.29
CA TYR A 302 4.19 -11.99 11.86
C TYR A 302 5.58 -12.58 11.64
N ALA A 303 6.03 -13.52 12.47
CA ALA A 303 7.30 -14.22 12.27
C ALA A 303 7.31 -15.02 10.95
N GLY A 304 6.21 -15.70 10.62
CA GLY A 304 6.04 -16.38 9.34
C GLY A 304 6.11 -15.43 8.16
N ASP A 305 5.46 -14.27 8.27
CA ASP A 305 5.48 -13.22 7.23
C ASP A 305 6.91 -12.69 7.01
N VAL A 306 7.63 -12.42 8.10
CA VAL A 306 9.03 -11.96 8.06
C VAL A 306 9.94 -13.01 7.41
N CYS A 307 9.81 -14.29 7.78
CA CYS A 307 10.54 -15.38 7.13
C CYS A 307 10.21 -15.46 5.64
N ARG A 308 8.93 -15.34 5.26
CA ARG A 308 8.47 -15.39 3.88
C ARG A 308 9.06 -14.26 3.04
N VAL A 309 9.05 -13.03 3.54
CA VAL A 309 9.65 -11.87 2.88
C VAL A 309 11.17 -12.04 2.73
N ALA A 310 11.83 -12.61 3.75
CA ALA A 310 13.26 -12.95 3.74
C ALA A 310 13.59 -14.22 2.93
N ASN A 311 12.62 -14.82 2.23
CA ASN A 311 12.77 -16.07 1.47
C ASN A 311 13.24 -17.29 2.30
N ARG A 312 13.02 -17.28 3.62
CA ARG A 312 13.26 -18.39 4.56
C ARG A 312 12.01 -19.28 4.65
N LEU A 313 11.62 -19.86 3.51
CA LEU A 313 10.29 -20.48 3.35
C LEU A 313 10.03 -21.67 4.29
N SER A 314 11.04 -22.46 4.62
CA SER A 314 10.89 -23.57 5.58
C SER A 314 10.58 -23.08 6.99
N GLU A 315 11.25 -22.01 7.43
CA GLU A 315 10.96 -21.40 8.73
C GLU A 315 9.60 -20.69 8.71
N ALA A 316 9.22 -20.08 7.59
CA ALA A 316 7.89 -19.50 7.43
C ALA A 316 6.78 -20.56 7.63
N GLU A 317 6.93 -21.75 7.04
CA GLU A 317 6.01 -22.87 7.27
C GLU A 317 5.90 -23.24 8.75
N ASP A 318 7.03 -23.36 9.44
CA ASP A 318 7.04 -23.73 10.85
C ASP A 318 6.35 -22.68 11.72
N TYR A 319 6.55 -21.40 11.43
CA TYR A 319 5.85 -20.33 12.13
C TYR A 319 4.35 -20.29 11.81
N TYR A 320 3.92 -20.53 10.58
CA TYR A 320 2.49 -20.64 10.26
C TYR A 320 1.83 -21.84 10.94
N ARG A 321 2.52 -22.99 11.03
CA ARG A 321 2.04 -24.15 11.81
C ARG A 321 1.90 -23.79 13.28
N GLN A 322 2.91 -23.17 13.87
CA GLN A 322 2.88 -22.70 15.26
C GLN A 322 1.75 -21.69 15.51
N ALA A 323 1.52 -20.76 14.57
CA ALA A 323 0.45 -19.78 14.68
C ALA A 323 -0.94 -20.42 14.68
N SER A 324 -1.19 -21.37 13.77
CA SER A 324 -2.46 -22.11 13.72
C SER A 324 -2.69 -22.95 14.99
N ALA A 325 -1.65 -23.62 15.47
CA ALA A 325 -1.69 -24.38 16.71
C ALA A 325 -1.98 -23.49 17.93
N ALA A 326 -1.25 -22.37 18.07
CA ALA A 326 -1.44 -21.41 19.15
C ALA A 326 -2.86 -20.80 19.13
N ALA A 327 -3.39 -20.47 17.94
CA ALA A 327 -4.74 -19.94 17.80
C ALA A 327 -5.81 -20.98 18.21
N THR A 328 -5.58 -22.25 17.91
CA THR A 328 -6.48 -23.36 18.28
C THR A 328 -6.45 -23.64 19.79
N GLN A 329 -5.27 -23.54 20.42
CA GLN A 329 -5.08 -23.85 21.85
C GLN A 329 -5.39 -22.67 22.77
N ALA A 330 -5.60 -21.47 22.22
CA ALA A 330 -5.88 -20.28 23.01
C ALA A 330 -7.19 -20.42 23.79
N LYS A 331 -7.24 -19.86 25.01
CA LYS A 331 -8.45 -19.86 25.85
C LYS A 331 -9.64 -19.16 25.18
N ASP A 332 -9.36 -18.25 24.25
CA ASP A 332 -10.32 -17.48 23.48
C ASP A 332 -10.46 -17.96 22.02
N ALA A 333 -10.11 -19.23 21.73
CA ALA A 333 -10.13 -19.81 20.38
C ALA A 333 -11.47 -19.62 19.62
N ASP A 334 -12.59 -19.57 20.34
CA ASP A 334 -13.91 -19.36 19.72
C ASP A 334 -14.18 -17.93 19.25
N LYS A 335 -13.36 -16.96 19.69
CA LYS A 335 -13.54 -15.55 19.34
C LYS A 335 -13.19 -15.29 17.87
N PRO A 336 -13.87 -14.33 17.21
CA PRO A 336 -13.66 -14.06 15.79
C PRO A 336 -12.21 -13.75 15.38
N HIS A 337 -11.44 -13.05 16.23
CA HIS A 337 -10.04 -12.75 15.91
C HIS A 337 -9.16 -14.01 15.89
N ARG A 338 -9.35 -14.96 16.81
CA ARG A 338 -8.62 -16.23 16.81
C ARG A 338 -8.95 -17.10 15.61
N LYS A 339 -10.22 -17.19 15.25
CA LYS A 339 -10.65 -17.91 14.04
C LYS A 339 -10.00 -17.34 12.79
N ARG A 340 -9.89 -16.01 12.68
CA ARG A 340 -9.17 -15.35 11.59
C ARG A 340 -7.67 -15.63 11.61
N GLU A 341 -7.02 -15.55 12.76
CA GLU A 341 -5.59 -15.83 12.86
C GLU A 341 -5.28 -17.27 12.41
N LYS A 342 -6.08 -18.24 12.86
CA LYS A 342 -5.98 -19.63 12.42
C LYS A 342 -6.19 -19.76 10.91
N SER A 343 -7.29 -19.24 10.39
CA SER A 343 -7.62 -19.32 8.97
C SER A 343 -6.57 -18.66 8.08
N ARG A 344 -6.03 -17.51 8.51
CA ARG A 344 -4.92 -16.83 7.85
C ARG A 344 -3.65 -17.70 7.85
N ALA A 345 -3.29 -18.27 8.99
CA ALA A 345 -2.10 -19.11 9.12
C ALA A 345 -2.18 -20.35 8.21
N GLU A 346 -3.33 -21.03 8.19
CA GLU A 346 -3.60 -22.17 7.32
C GLU A 346 -3.56 -21.76 5.83
N ALA A 347 -4.14 -20.61 5.50
CA ALA A 347 -4.13 -20.08 4.15
C ALA A 347 -2.71 -19.80 3.66
N SER A 348 -1.86 -19.17 4.47
CA SER A 348 -0.45 -18.90 4.17
C SER A 348 0.38 -20.18 4.08
N LEU A 349 0.18 -21.12 5.01
CA LEU A 349 0.87 -22.41 5.00
C LEU A 349 0.61 -23.19 3.69
N ALA A 350 -0.63 -23.19 3.21
CA ALA A 350 -1.01 -23.91 1.99
C ALA A 350 -0.39 -23.34 0.71
N VAL A 351 0.16 -22.12 0.73
CA VAL A 351 0.65 -21.44 -0.46
C VAL A 351 2.11 -21.02 -0.38
N VAL A 352 2.75 -21.06 0.78
CA VAL A 352 4.11 -20.50 0.97
C VAL A 352 5.15 -21.09 0.01
N ARG A 353 4.99 -22.34 -0.42
CA ARG A 353 5.84 -22.97 -1.44
C ARG A 353 5.51 -22.56 -2.88
N LEU A 354 4.29 -22.07 -3.13
CA LEU A 354 3.83 -21.57 -4.42
C LEU A 354 4.34 -20.14 -4.71
N TYR A 355 4.99 -19.49 -3.74
CA TYR A 355 5.40 -18.09 -3.87
C TYR A 355 6.52 -17.87 -4.89
N SER A 356 7.25 -18.93 -5.22
CA SER A 356 8.32 -18.94 -6.21
C SER A 356 7.80 -19.09 -7.65
N VAL A 357 6.50 -19.29 -7.87
CA VAL A 357 5.92 -19.41 -9.22
C VAL A 357 6.08 -18.09 -9.95
N ALA A 358 7.05 -18.03 -10.85
CA ALA A 358 7.30 -16.87 -11.69
C ALA A 358 6.22 -16.76 -12.79
N PRO A 359 5.75 -15.53 -13.14
CA PRO A 359 4.79 -15.34 -14.23
C PRO A 359 5.24 -15.93 -15.58
N ALA A 360 6.55 -16.06 -15.82
CA ALA A 360 7.13 -16.70 -17.00
C ALA A 360 6.78 -18.19 -17.14
N ASN A 361 6.47 -18.86 -16.02
CA ASN A 361 6.11 -20.27 -15.96
C ASN A 361 4.58 -20.50 -15.99
N VAL A 362 3.80 -19.42 -16.10
CA VAL A 362 2.34 -19.43 -16.12
C VAL A 362 1.86 -19.25 -17.56
N LYS A 363 0.91 -20.08 -18.00
CA LYS A 363 0.32 -19.95 -19.33
C LYS A 363 -0.37 -18.59 -19.49
N THR A 364 -0.43 -18.09 -20.72
CA THR A 364 -1.25 -16.91 -21.01
C THR A 364 -2.72 -17.21 -20.68
N GLY A 365 -3.34 -16.34 -19.89
CA GLY A 365 -4.70 -16.58 -19.39
C GLY A 365 -5.13 -15.56 -18.33
N THR A 366 -6.38 -15.71 -17.88
CA THR A 366 -6.93 -14.96 -16.75
C THR A 366 -7.23 -15.96 -15.63
N TYR A 367 -6.68 -15.70 -14.44
CA TYR A 367 -6.76 -16.59 -13.30
C TYR A 367 -7.37 -15.88 -12.11
N THR A 368 -8.32 -16.53 -11.46
CA THR A 368 -8.95 -16.00 -10.25
C THR A 368 -8.70 -16.92 -9.08
N ALA A 369 -8.47 -16.34 -7.90
CA ALA A 369 -8.39 -17.07 -6.64
C ALA A 369 -8.79 -16.16 -5.49
N ALA A 370 -9.03 -16.76 -4.33
CA ALA A 370 -9.38 -16.05 -3.12
C ALA A 370 -8.56 -16.55 -1.92
N SER A 371 -8.48 -15.72 -0.88
CA SER A 371 -7.87 -16.07 0.39
C SER A 371 -8.58 -15.36 1.55
N PRO A 372 -8.63 -15.95 2.76
CA PRO A 372 -9.26 -15.32 3.92
C PRO A 372 -8.67 -13.94 4.23
N GLY A 373 -9.53 -12.92 4.22
CA GLY A 373 -9.22 -11.55 4.64
C GLY A 373 -9.65 -11.23 6.07
N TYR A 374 -9.73 -9.94 6.39
CA TYR A 374 -10.13 -9.46 7.71
C TYR A 374 -11.61 -9.69 8.01
N GLU A 375 -12.49 -9.50 7.03
CA GLU A 375 -13.95 -9.62 7.25
C GLU A 375 -14.56 -10.77 6.45
N ALA A 376 -14.02 -11.04 5.26
CA ALA A 376 -14.39 -12.15 4.39
C ALA A 376 -13.20 -12.46 3.48
N ASP A 377 -13.37 -13.44 2.60
CA ASP A 377 -12.37 -13.71 1.56
C ASP A 377 -12.13 -12.48 0.67
N VAL A 378 -10.87 -12.27 0.30
CA VAL A 378 -10.44 -11.30 -0.71
C VAL A 378 -10.15 -12.08 -1.99
N LYS A 379 -10.85 -11.73 -3.07
CA LYS A 379 -10.73 -12.37 -4.38
C LYS A 379 -9.92 -11.48 -5.32
N VAL A 380 -8.99 -12.10 -6.04
CA VAL A 380 -8.16 -11.44 -7.04
C VAL A 380 -8.39 -12.02 -8.42
N GLU A 381 -8.09 -11.22 -9.44
CA GLU A 381 -7.95 -11.64 -10.83
C GLU A 381 -6.57 -11.22 -11.35
N VAL A 382 -5.81 -12.19 -11.85
CA VAL A 382 -4.49 -12.03 -12.47
C VAL A 382 -4.61 -12.31 -13.96
N VAL A 383 -4.14 -11.40 -14.81
CA VAL A 383 -4.02 -11.62 -16.26
C VAL A 383 -2.55 -11.81 -16.60
N VAL A 384 -2.19 -12.98 -17.11
CA VAL A 384 -0.84 -13.29 -17.59
C VAL A 384 -0.83 -13.31 -19.11
N ALA A 385 0.13 -12.61 -19.72
CA ALA A 385 0.39 -12.67 -21.15
C ALA A 385 1.89 -12.55 -21.41
N ASN A 386 2.41 -13.36 -22.33
CA ASN A 386 3.83 -13.36 -22.73
C ASN A 386 4.79 -13.48 -21.53
N GLY A 387 4.46 -14.33 -20.57
CA GLY A 387 5.27 -14.57 -19.37
C GLY A 387 5.30 -13.43 -18.36
N LYS A 388 4.36 -12.47 -18.43
CA LYS A 388 4.25 -11.32 -17.53
C LYS A 388 2.83 -11.16 -16.99
N MET A 389 2.70 -10.68 -15.75
CA MET A 389 1.42 -10.18 -15.22
C MET A 389 1.11 -8.82 -15.84
N THR A 390 0.05 -8.76 -16.65
CA THR A 390 -0.41 -7.52 -17.31
C THR A 390 -1.49 -6.81 -16.51
N SER A 391 -2.19 -7.51 -15.62
CA SER A 391 -3.18 -6.96 -14.71
C SER A 391 -3.26 -7.82 -13.44
N LEU A 392 -3.48 -7.15 -12.32
CA LEU A 392 -3.82 -7.74 -11.02
C LEU A 392 -4.78 -6.79 -10.34
N ARG A 393 -5.97 -7.27 -10.00
CA ARG A 393 -7.00 -6.49 -9.31
C ARG A 393 -7.72 -7.32 -8.27
N VAL A 394 -8.13 -6.67 -7.19
CA VAL A 394 -9.10 -7.24 -6.26
C VAL A 394 -10.50 -7.08 -6.87
N THR A 395 -11.22 -8.18 -7.04
CA THR A 395 -12.54 -8.20 -7.68
C THR A 395 -13.69 -8.26 -6.68
N GLU A 396 -13.48 -8.89 -5.51
CA GLU A 396 -14.48 -9.01 -4.45
C GLU A 396 -13.79 -8.95 -3.08
N HIS A 397 -14.31 -8.14 -2.15
CA HIS A 397 -13.87 -8.11 -0.76
C HIS A 397 -14.94 -7.50 0.16
N ARG A 398 -14.88 -7.79 1.47
CA ARG A 398 -15.68 -7.11 2.51
C ARG A 398 -14.85 -6.40 3.57
N GLU A 399 -13.57 -6.19 3.28
CA GLU A 399 -12.62 -5.58 4.21
C GLU A 399 -13.14 -4.25 4.76
N LYS A 400 -12.87 -4.02 6.04
CA LYS A 400 -13.24 -2.82 6.78
C LYS A 400 -11.95 -2.10 7.14
N GLN A 401 -11.89 -0.81 6.80
CA GLN A 401 -10.75 0.07 7.07
C GLN A 401 -9.51 -0.23 6.20
N PHE A 402 -8.63 0.77 6.03
CA PHE A 402 -7.33 0.64 5.35
C PHE A 402 -7.36 0.11 3.89
N TYR A 403 -8.33 0.59 3.10
CA TYR A 403 -8.52 0.22 1.68
C TYR A 403 -7.33 0.52 0.75
N ALA A 404 -6.35 1.32 1.19
CA ALA A 404 -5.13 1.55 0.41
C ALA A 404 -4.43 0.23 0.05
N SER A 405 -4.47 -0.78 0.93
CA SER A 405 -3.86 -2.10 0.66
C SER A 405 -4.46 -2.83 -0.54
N VAL A 406 -5.76 -2.62 -0.82
CA VAL A 406 -6.52 -3.24 -1.93
C VAL A 406 -6.02 -2.76 -3.28
N THR A 407 -5.47 -1.54 -3.36
CA THR A 407 -4.91 -0.97 -4.59
C THR A 407 -3.38 -1.05 -4.62
N GLU A 408 -2.72 -0.73 -3.51
CA GLU A 408 -1.26 -0.66 -3.43
C GLU A 408 -0.59 -2.04 -3.49
N THR A 409 -1.17 -3.06 -2.85
CA THR A 409 -0.58 -4.41 -2.86
C THR A 409 -0.55 -4.98 -4.28
N PRO A 410 -1.65 -4.97 -5.06
CA PRO A 410 -1.63 -5.29 -6.49
C PRO A 410 -0.62 -4.48 -7.29
N ALA A 411 -0.56 -3.17 -7.09
CA ALA A 411 0.35 -2.29 -7.83
C ALA A 411 1.83 -2.65 -7.59
N ARG A 412 2.21 -2.92 -6.34
CA ARG A 412 3.56 -3.36 -5.98
C ARG A 412 3.92 -4.72 -6.58
N ILE A 413 2.98 -5.67 -6.57
CA ILE A 413 3.18 -7.00 -7.19
C ILE A 413 3.36 -6.86 -8.71
N LEU A 414 2.55 -6.03 -9.38
CA LEU A 414 2.67 -5.77 -10.81
C LEU A 414 3.99 -5.06 -11.15
N ALA A 415 4.37 -4.05 -10.39
CA ALA A 415 5.64 -3.35 -10.60
C ALA A 415 6.84 -4.30 -10.47
N ARG A 416 6.80 -5.21 -9.48
CA ARG A 416 7.87 -6.17 -9.24
C ARG A 416 7.81 -7.40 -10.16
N GLN A 417 6.67 -7.68 -10.78
CA GLN A 417 6.38 -8.93 -11.48
C GLN A 417 6.62 -10.19 -10.61
N SER A 418 6.46 -10.06 -9.30
CA SER A 418 6.66 -11.14 -8.33
C SER A 418 5.99 -10.82 -7.00
N ILE A 419 5.53 -11.87 -6.30
CA ILE A 419 5.07 -11.78 -4.91
C ILE A 419 6.21 -12.01 -3.89
N VAL A 420 7.37 -12.51 -4.34
CA VAL A 420 8.53 -12.75 -3.48
C VAL A 420 9.08 -11.42 -2.96
N GLY A 421 9.24 -11.30 -1.65
CA GLY A 421 9.71 -10.08 -0.99
C GLY A 421 8.70 -8.94 -0.99
N ILE A 422 7.45 -9.16 -1.43
CA ILE A 422 6.37 -8.22 -1.16
C ILE A 422 5.94 -8.41 0.29
N ASP A 423 6.23 -7.38 1.08
CA ASP A 423 5.73 -7.23 2.45
C ASP A 423 4.36 -6.52 2.48
N ALA A 424 3.60 -6.75 3.55
CA ALA A 424 2.27 -6.23 3.76
C ALA A 424 2.23 -4.78 4.28
N THR A 425 1.21 -4.02 3.90
CA THR A 425 1.06 -2.63 4.37
C THR A 425 0.78 -2.58 5.88
N THR A 426 1.57 -1.80 6.63
CA THR A 426 1.36 -1.58 8.08
C THR A 426 -0.07 -1.08 8.35
N GLY A 427 -0.77 -1.74 9.27
CA GLY A 427 -2.18 -1.46 9.59
C GLY A 427 -3.19 -2.19 8.70
N ALA A 428 -2.75 -2.83 7.62
CA ALA A 428 -3.60 -3.60 6.70
C ALA A 428 -3.02 -5.00 6.41
N THR A 429 -2.26 -5.56 7.35
CA THR A 429 -1.48 -6.79 7.16
C THR A 429 -2.34 -7.97 6.67
N ILE A 430 -3.49 -8.20 7.31
CA ILE A 430 -4.37 -9.33 6.98
C ILE A 430 -4.87 -9.20 5.53
N THR A 431 -5.31 -8.01 5.12
CA THR A 431 -5.79 -7.74 3.76
C THR A 431 -4.69 -7.90 2.72
N SER A 432 -3.51 -7.31 2.96
CA SER A 432 -2.36 -7.44 2.05
C SER A 432 -1.94 -8.90 1.89
N GLU A 433 -1.90 -9.66 2.97
CA GLU A 433 -1.49 -11.08 2.95
C GLU A 433 -2.55 -11.95 2.28
N ALA A 434 -3.83 -11.63 2.41
CA ALA A 434 -4.89 -12.28 1.62
C ALA A 434 -4.70 -12.05 0.11
N ILE A 435 -4.35 -10.82 -0.31
CA ILE A 435 -4.06 -10.51 -1.73
C ILE A 435 -2.83 -11.28 -2.22
N ILE A 436 -1.76 -11.34 -1.42
CA ILE A 436 -0.53 -12.07 -1.77
C ILE A 436 -0.82 -13.58 -1.87
N ASN A 437 -1.51 -14.16 -0.89
CA ASN A 437 -1.92 -15.57 -0.88
C ASN A 437 -2.83 -15.91 -2.06
N ALA A 438 -3.83 -15.08 -2.34
CA ALA A 438 -4.73 -15.28 -3.48
C ALA A 438 -3.97 -15.16 -4.82
N THR A 439 -3.03 -14.23 -4.93
CA THR A 439 -2.19 -14.10 -6.14
C THR A 439 -1.31 -15.33 -6.34
N ALA A 440 -0.70 -15.86 -5.27
CA ALA A 440 0.08 -17.10 -5.33
C ALA A 440 -0.75 -18.28 -5.87
N ARG A 441 -1.99 -18.44 -5.37
CA ARG A 441 -2.93 -19.46 -5.86
C ARG A 441 -3.31 -19.25 -7.32
N ALA A 442 -3.61 -18.01 -7.71
CA ALA A 442 -3.99 -17.69 -9.08
C ALA A 442 -2.86 -18.00 -10.08
N LEU A 443 -1.60 -17.68 -9.73
CA LEU A 443 -0.44 -18.01 -10.56
C LEU A 443 -0.20 -19.53 -10.63
N ALA A 444 -0.31 -20.24 -9.50
CA ALA A 444 -0.17 -21.69 -9.45
C ALA A 444 -1.25 -22.42 -10.29
N ASN A 445 -2.48 -21.92 -10.32
CA ASN A 445 -3.55 -22.50 -11.17
C ASN A 445 -3.23 -22.43 -12.67
N GLY A 446 -2.33 -21.54 -13.08
CA GLY A 446 -1.90 -21.40 -14.47
C GLY A 446 -0.52 -21.96 -14.77
N SER A 447 0.20 -22.51 -13.78
CA SER A 447 1.55 -23.04 -13.98
C SER A 447 1.53 -24.37 -14.73
N ASN A 448 2.65 -24.67 -15.41
CA ASN A 448 2.81 -25.89 -16.23
C ASN A 448 3.18 -27.15 -15.41
N SER A 449 3.35 -27.05 -14.09
CA SER A 449 3.84 -28.11 -13.21
C SER A 449 2.71 -29.01 -12.70
N SER A 450 2.66 -30.25 -13.19
CA SER A 450 1.79 -31.31 -12.68
C SER A 450 2.07 -31.70 -11.22
N SER A 451 3.23 -31.31 -10.65
CA SER A 451 3.63 -31.59 -9.26
C SER A 451 3.07 -30.61 -8.22
N GLU A 452 2.59 -29.43 -8.61
CA GLU A 452 2.06 -28.41 -7.68
C GLU A 452 0.52 -28.43 -7.59
N ALA A 453 -0.15 -28.97 -8.61
CA ALA A 453 -1.58 -29.27 -8.58
C ALA A 453 -1.94 -30.38 -7.56
N GLU A 454 -0.96 -31.14 -7.08
CA GLU A 454 -1.13 -32.18 -6.06
C GLU A 454 -1.02 -31.64 -4.63
N ILE A 455 -0.37 -30.47 -4.42
CA ILE A 455 -0.34 -29.75 -3.13
C ILE A 455 -1.70 -29.07 -2.84
N LEU A 456 -2.49 -28.83 -3.89
CA LEU A 456 -3.81 -28.18 -3.82
C LEU A 456 -4.98 -29.19 -3.71
N LYS A 457 -4.72 -30.49 -3.67
CA LYS A 457 -5.69 -31.57 -3.40
C LYS A 457 -5.44 -32.14 -2.02
#